data_AF-A0A0G0CLG7-F1
#
_entry.id   AF-A0A0G0CLG7-F1
#
_cell.length_a   1.000
_cell.length_b   1.000
_cell.length_c   1.000
_cell.angle_alpha   90.00
_cell.angle_beta   90.00
_cell.angle_gamma   90.00
#
_symmetry.space_group_name_H-M   'P 1'
#
loop_
_entity.id
_entity.type
_entity.pdbx_description
1 polymer ?
#
loop_
_entity_poly.entity_id
_entity_poly.type
_entity_poly.pdbx_seq_one_letter_code
_entity_poly.pdbx_strand_id
1 'polypeptide(L)'
;MKKILFFLVVILCGCSPVCTIAQISDQYVYVDQYCKAQLPDYKLQAKVTAGCFGYSLTQTPAPGTILSATNKVVTVTLKATGTNGKSTSETFRVTLLDTITPRITVPIASVDELLKKSQLLYDTADRMVGMIDSVFTRNILVVASWDSAGVRQRFVSYTDTFDLAILK
;
A
#
# COMPACT_ATOMS: atom_id res chain seq x y z
N MET A 1 43.63 46.29 -47.71
CA MET A 1 43.93 44.85 -47.64
C MET A 1 44.01 44.42 -46.18
N LYS A 2 42.89 44.03 -45.58
CA LYS A 2 42.80 43.56 -44.18
C LYS A 2 41.82 42.39 -44.11
N LYS A 3 42.10 41.35 -44.91
CA LYS A 3 41.29 40.14 -45.06
C LYS A 3 42.11 38.86 -44.88
N ILE A 4 43.23 38.93 -44.15
CA ILE A 4 44.14 37.79 -43.93
C ILE A 4 44.20 37.38 -42.45
N LEU A 5 43.68 38.19 -41.53
CA LEU A 5 43.58 37.86 -40.10
C LEU A 5 42.25 37.19 -39.71
N PHE A 6 41.61 36.48 -40.64
CA PHE A 6 40.43 35.64 -40.35
C PHE A 6 40.63 34.18 -40.80
N PHE A 7 41.80 33.87 -41.34
CA PHE A 7 42.17 32.53 -41.83
C PHE A 7 43.18 31.81 -40.94
N LEU A 8 43.45 32.38 -39.75
CA LEU A 8 44.15 31.70 -38.65
C LEU A 8 43.19 31.31 -37.52
N VAL A 9 41.87 31.39 -37.79
CA VAL A 9 40.89 30.50 -37.19
C VAL A 9 40.75 29.32 -38.15
N VAL A 10 41.87 28.65 -38.45
CA VAL A 10 41.76 27.22 -38.74
C VAL A 10 41.26 26.64 -37.44
N ILE A 11 39.93 26.53 -37.41
CA ILE A 11 39.12 25.68 -36.58
C ILE A 11 40.01 24.52 -36.11
N LEU A 12 40.58 24.69 -34.92
CA LEU A 12 40.89 23.58 -34.03
C LEU A 12 39.53 22.91 -33.80
N CYS A 13 39.13 22.07 -34.76
CA CYS A 13 37.95 21.26 -34.64
C CYS A 13 38.28 20.26 -33.55
N GLY A 14 38.05 20.66 -32.30
CA GLY A 14 38.07 19.80 -31.12
C GLY A 14 36.96 18.76 -31.14
N CYS A 15 36.52 18.32 -32.33
CA CYS A 15 35.58 17.22 -32.50
C CYS A 15 36.32 15.88 -32.42
N SER A 16 37.08 15.68 -31.33
CA SER A 16 37.26 14.30 -30.89
C SER A 16 35.87 13.84 -30.45
N PRO A 17 35.38 12.69 -30.91
CA PRO A 17 34.09 12.19 -30.45
C PRO A 17 34.14 12.06 -28.92
N VAL A 18 33.24 12.76 -28.24
CA VAL A 18 33.14 12.71 -26.78
C VAL A 18 32.47 11.40 -26.40
N CYS A 19 32.99 10.76 -25.35
CA CYS A 19 32.41 9.55 -24.79
C CYS A 19 31.31 9.97 -23.81
N THR A 20 30.04 9.76 -24.17
CA THR A 20 28.88 10.09 -23.34
C THR A 20 27.85 8.97 -23.37
N ILE A 21 27.10 8.82 -22.27
CA ILE A 21 25.88 8.01 -22.21
C ILE A 21 24.72 8.99 -22.36
N ALA A 22 23.74 8.65 -23.21
CA ALA A 22 22.51 9.43 -23.31
C ALA A 22 21.73 9.36 -21.99
N GLN A 23 21.07 10.47 -21.64
CA GLN A 23 20.26 10.54 -20.43
C GLN A 23 19.17 9.45 -20.44
N ILE A 24 19.03 8.78 -19.29
CA ILE A 24 17.99 7.77 -19.06
C ILE A 24 16.90 8.39 -18.18
N SER A 25 15.64 8.21 -18.55
CA SER A 25 14.53 8.68 -17.74
C SER A 25 14.40 7.88 -16.44
N ASP A 26 13.75 8.48 -15.44
CA ASP A 26 13.39 7.78 -14.22
C ASP A 26 12.61 6.49 -14.52
N GLN A 27 12.89 5.46 -13.73
CA GLN A 27 12.38 4.10 -13.88
C GLN A 27 11.50 3.73 -12.69
N TYR A 28 10.59 2.79 -12.91
CA TYR A 28 9.65 2.31 -11.89
C TYR A 28 9.66 0.79 -11.82
N VAL A 29 9.68 0.25 -10.59
CA VAL A 29 9.67 -1.19 -10.34
C VAL A 29 8.63 -1.51 -9.28
N TYR A 30 7.82 -2.54 -9.51
CA TYR A 30 6.80 -2.98 -8.56
C TYR A 30 7.39 -3.89 -7.49
N VAL A 31 6.96 -3.71 -6.24
CA VAL A 31 7.32 -4.60 -5.13
C VAL A 31 6.40 -5.81 -5.03
N ASP A 32 6.91 -6.88 -4.42
CA ASP A 32 6.18 -8.10 -4.10
C ASP A 32 5.42 -8.02 -2.76
N GLN A 33 4.77 -9.13 -2.37
CA GLN A 33 4.04 -9.26 -1.10
C GLN A 33 4.90 -9.09 0.17
N TYR A 34 6.22 -9.07 0.01
CA TYR A 34 7.19 -8.83 1.08
C TYR A 34 7.79 -7.42 1.01
N CYS A 35 7.21 -6.53 0.20
CA CYS A 35 7.68 -5.17 -0.05
C CYS A 35 9.11 -5.14 -0.62
N LYS A 36 9.48 -6.14 -1.42
CA LYS A 36 10.80 -6.27 -2.06
C LYS A 36 10.70 -6.28 -3.58
N ALA A 37 11.77 -5.88 -4.25
CA ALA A 37 11.89 -5.99 -5.69
C ALA A 37 13.34 -6.27 -6.10
N GLN A 38 13.53 -6.94 -7.25
CA GLN A 38 14.86 -7.09 -7.85
C GLN A 38 15.15 -5.93 -8.79
N LEU A 39 16.35 -5.35 -8.67
CA LEU A 39 16.81 -4.30 -9.58
C LEU A 39 17.06 -4.87 -10.99
N PRO A 40 16.40 -4.35 -12.05
CA PRO A 40 16.63 -4.78 -13.42
C PRO A 40 18.04 -4.47 -13.95
N ASP A 41 18.38 -5.09 -15.08
CA ASP A 41 19.56 -4.75 -15.86
C ASP A 41 19.25 -3.63 -16.87
N TYR A 42 19.73 -2.43 -16.60
CA TYR A 42 19.54 -1.24 -17.44
C TYR A 42 20.66 -1.04 -18.46
N LYS A 43 21.68 -1.90 -18.49
CA LYS A 43 22.80 -1.77 -19.44
C LYS A 43 22.33 -1.75 -20.90
N LEU A 44 21.28 -2.52 -21.23
CA LEU A 44 20.72 -2.58 -22.59
C LEU A 44 19.96 -1.30 -22.99
N GLN A 45 19.58 -0.47 -22.03
CA GLN A 45 18.89 0.80 -22.28
C GLN A 45 19.88 1.97 -22.48
N ALA A 46 21.15 1.79 -22.11
CA ALA A 46 22.17 2.81 -22.28
C ALA A 46 22.55 2.97 -23.76
N LYS A 47 22.35 4.17 -24.30
CA LYS A 47 22.88 4.56 -25.60
C LYS A 47 24.21 5.29 -25.42
N VAL A 48 25.30 4.61 -25.73
CA VAL A 48 26.66 5.14 -25.65
C VAL A 48 27.05 5.77 -27.00
N THR A 49 27.65 6.96 -26.97
CA THR A 49 28.11 7.66 -28.18
C THR A 49 29.47 7.15 -28.65
N ALA A 50 29.79 7.38 -29.94
CA ALA A 50 30.96 6.81 -30.63
C ALA A 50 32.34 7.22 -30.07
N GLY A 51 32.42 8.12 -29.08
CA GLY A 51 33.68 8.48 -28.43
C GLY A 51 34.26 7.37 -27.52
N CYS A 52 33.42 6.39 -27.15
CA CYS A 52 33.84 5.22 -26.39
C CYS A 52 34.08 4.06 -27.36
N PHE A 53 35.30 3.89 -27.88
CA PHE A 53 35.64 2.75 -28.73
C PHE A 53 35.64 1.46 -27.91
N GLY A 54 34.98 0.40 -28.40
CA GLY A 54 34.99 -0.94 -27.76
C GLY A 54 34.65 -0.90 -26.27
N TYR A 55 33.52 -0.29 -25.90
CA TYR A 55 33.18 -0.04 -24.49
C TYR A 55 32.60 -1.26 -23.77
N SER A 56 32.82 -1.30 -22.46
CA SER A 56 32.08 -2.14 -21.51
C SER A 56 31.16 -1.28 -20.65
N LEU A 57 29.98 -1.81 -20.32
CA LEU A 57 29.01 -1.16 -19.44
C LEU A 57 29.00 -1.85 -18.08
N THR A 58 29.03 -1.06 -17.02
CA THR A 58 28.81 -1.53 -15.65
C THR A 58 27.65 -0.76 -15.03
N GLN A 59 26.93 -1.43 -14.12
CA GLN A 59 25.80 -0.88 -13.39
C GLN A 59 26.03 -1.01 -11.90
N THR A 60 25.75 0.06 -11.16
CA THR A 60 25.79 0.09 -9.69
C THR A 60 24.51 0.75 -9.16
N PRO A 61 23.72 0.09 -8.29
CA PRO A 61 23.87 -1.29 -7.80
C PRO A 61 23.75 -2.35 -8.91
N ALA A 62 24.34 -3.52 -8.68
CA ALA A 62 24.34 -4.60 -9.68
C ALA A 62 22.91 -5.08 -9.98
N PRO A 63 22.63 -5.54 -11.22
CA PRO A 63 21.37 -6.20 -11.52
C PRO A 63 21.11 -7.37 -10.57
N GLY A 64 19.86 -7.56 -10.16
CA GLY A 64 19.47 -8.56 -9.16
C GLY A 64 19.64 -8.12 -7.71
N THR A 65 20.17 -6.91 -7.44
CA THR A 65 20.18 -6.35 -6.08
C THR A 65 18.75 -6.27 -5.56
N ILE A 66 18.51 -6.82 -4.37
CA ILE A 66 17.21 -6.77 -3.71
C ILE A 66 17.01 -5.40 -3.09
N LEU A 67 15.99 -4.70 -3.57
CA LEU A 67 15.51 -3.45 -3.03
C LEU A 67 14.37 -3.72 -2.05
N SER A 68 14.29 -2.91 -1.01
CA SER A 68 13.20 -2.94 -0.02
C SER A 68 12.45 -1.61 -0.09
N ALA A 69 11.15 -1.61 0.20
CA ALA A 69 10.32 -0.41 0.26
C ALA A 69 10.85 0.69 1.20
N THR A 70 11.75 0.36 2.14
CA THR A 70 12.50 1.36 2.94
C THR A 70 13.31 2.31 2.04
N ASN A 71 13.90 1.79 0.96
CA ASN A 71 14.64 2.54 -0.05
C ASN A 71 13.74 2.82 -1.25
N LYS A 72 12.65 3.56 -1.02
CA LYS A 72 11.62 3.85 -2.03
C LYS A 72 12.18 4.41 -3.33
N VAL A 73 13.30 5.12 -3.27
CA VAL A 73 14.03 5.61 -4.44
C VAL A 73 15.49 5.21 -4.33
N VAL A 74 16.02 4.64 -5.41
CA VAL A 74 17.41 4.19 -5.53
C VAL A 74 18.04 4.88 -6.72
N THR A 75 19.20 5.50 -6.51
CA THR A 75 19.99 6.05 -7.61
C THR A 75 20.81 4.92 -8.25
N VAL A 76 20.65 4.73 -9.55
CA VAL A 76 21.43 3.78 -10.34
C VAL A 76 22.43 4.56 -11.18
N THR A 77 23.67 4.08 -11.21
CA THR A 77 24.76 4.61 -12.02
C THR A 77 25.11 3.60 -13.09
N LEU A 78 25.07 4.01 -14.36
CA LEU A 78 25.68 3.29 -15.46
C LEU A 78 27.02 3.93 -15.81
N LYS A 79 28.04 3.12 -16.00
CA LYS A 79 29.36 3.57 -16.41
C LYS A 79 29.79 2.84 -17.67
N ALA A 80 30.13 3.59 -18.70
CA ALA A 80 30.75 3.08 -19.92
C ALA A 80 32.26 3.32 -19.85
N THR A 81 33.05 2.28 -20.12
CA THR A 81 34.51 2.35 -20.14
C THR A 81 35.01 1.84 -21.48
N GLY A 82 35.58 2.72 -22.30
CA GLY A 82 36.17 2.39 -23.60
C GLY A 82 37.53 1.68 -23.45
N THR A 83 37.93 0.92 -24.47
CA THR A 83 39.27 0.30 -24.54
C THR A 83 40.40 1.33 -24.64
N ASN A 84 40.07 2.54 -25.06
CA ASN A 84 40.97 3.71 -25.09
C ASN A 84 41.17 4.37 -23.71
N GLY A 85 40.64 3.78 -22.63
CA GLY A 85 40.75 4.30 -21.26
C GLY A 85 39.81 5.46 -20.93
N LYS A 86 39.02 5.96 -21.90
CA LYS A 86 38.00 6.98 -21.63
C LYS A 86 36.81 6.34 -20.92
N SER A 87 36.28 7.02 -19.90
CA SER A 87 35.06 6.57 -19.23
C SER A 87 34.06 7.70 -19.05
N THR A 88 32.79 7.35 -18.99
CA THR A 88 31.68 8.26 -18.76
C THR A 88 30.63 7.55 -17.90
N SER A 89 29.83 8.31 -17.16
CA SER A 89 28.81 7.77 -16.28
C SER A 89 27.54 8.59 -16.37
N GLU A 90 26.41 7.90 -16.28
CA GLU A 90 25.08 8.49 -16.21
C GLU A 90 24.34 7.96 -14.98
N THR A 91 23.56 8.81 -14.32
CA THR A 91 22.75 8.44 -13.16
C THR A 91 21.28 8.71 -13.41
N PHE A 92 20.43 7.81 -12.92
CA PHE A 92 18.98 7.96 -12.98
C PHE A 92 18.33 7.35 -11.73
N ARG A 93 17.07 7.69 -11.48
CA ARG A 93 16.35 7.22 -10.30
C ARG A 93 15.48 6.02 -10.65
N VAL A 94 15.50 5.02 -9.79
CA VAL A 94 14.55 3.89 -9.80
C VAL A 94 13.65 4.05 -8.59
N THR A 95 12.34 4.15 -8.83
CA THR A 95 11.33 4.31 -7.78
C THR A 95 10.53 3.02 -7.61
N LEU A 96 10.41 2.56 -6.37
CA LEU A 96 9.60 1.40 -6.00
C LEU A 96 8.12 1.82 -5.89
N LEU A 97 7.25 1.08 -6.57
CA LEU A 97 5.80 1.25 -6.52
C LEU A 97 5.16 0.05 -5.84
N ASP A 98 4.31 0.32 -4.86
CA ASP A 98 3.47 -0.69 -4.22
C ASP A 98 2.03 -0.54 -4.72
N THR A 99 1.51 -1.60 -5.33
CA THR A 99 0.14 -1.71 -5.83
C THR A 99 -0.63 -2.83 -5.15
N ILE A 100 -0.04 -3.50 -4.15
CA ILE A 100 -0.65 -4.64 -3.48
C ILE A 100 -1.55 -4.12 -2.37
N THR A 101 -2.85 -4.34 -2.52
CA THR A 101 -3.81 -3.94 -1.48
C THR A 101 -3.63 -4.81 -0.23
N PRO A 102 -3.49 -4.21 0.97
CA PRO A 102 -3.39 -4.98 2.20
C PRO A 102 -4.68 -5.77 2.43
N ARG A 103 -4.54 -7.05 2.78
CA ARG A 103 -5.67 -7.88 3.21
C ARG A 103 -5.61 -8.04 4.72
N ILE A 104 -6.61 -7.48 5.40
CA ILE A 104 -6.80 -7.69 6.83
C ILE A 104 -7.69 -8.93 7.00
N THR A 105 -7.09 -10.03 7.46
CA THR A 105 -7.86 -11.21 7.87
C THR A 105 -8.10 -11.13 9.37
N VAL A 106 -9.35 -10.95 9.78
CA VAL A 106 -9.75 -10.98 11.18
C VAL A 106 -10.05 -12.43 11.58
N PRO A 107 -9.48 -12.97 12.67
CA PRO A 107 -9.80 -14.31 13.13
C PRO A 107 -11.29 -14.39 13.51
N ILE A 108 -12.02 -15.32 12.89
CA ILE A 108 -13.48 -15.46 13.06
C ILE A 108 -13.85 -15.70 14.54
N ALA A 109 -12.97 -16.37 15.29
CA ALA A 109 -13.13 -16.59 16.73
C ALA A 109 -13.30 -15.29 17.53
N SER A 110 -12.64 -14.21 17.12
CA SER A 110 -12.77 -12.89 17.77
C SER A 110 -14.13 -12.24 17.48
N VAL A 111 -14.74 -12.53 16.33
CA VAL A 111 -16.06 -12.03 15.96
C VAL A 111 -17.16 -12.78 16.70
N ASP A 112 -17.01 -14.10 16.86
CA ASP A 112 -17.98 -14.93 17.60
C ASP A 112 -18.03 -14.58 19.09
N GLU A 113 -16.88 -14.31 19.72
CA GLU A 113 -16.82 -13.88 21.12
C GLU A 113 -17.45 -12.49 21.30
N LEU A 114 -17.15 -11.55 20.40
CA LEU A 114 -17.75 -10.22 20.42
C LEU A 114 -19.26 -10.26 20.15
N LEU A 115 -19.72 -11.13 19.26
CA LEU A 115 -21.14 -11.32 18.96
C LEU A 115 -21.87 -11.88 20.19
N LYS A 116 -21.33 -12.91 20.84
CA LYS A 116 -21.89 -13.47 22.08
C LYS A 116 -21.95 -12.44 23.20
N LYS A 117 -20.90 -11.62 23.35
CA LYS A 117 -20.86 -10.56 24.36
C LYS A 117 -21.90 -9.47 24.07
N SER A 118 -22.09 -9.11 22.80
CA SER A 118 -23.13 -8.15 22.41
C SER A 118 -24.53 -8.69 22.67
N GLN A 119 -24.81 -9.94 22.32
CA GLN A 119 -26.09 -10.61 22.56
C GLN A 119 -26.40 -10.69 24.06
N LEU A 120 -25.42 -11.08 24.88
CA LEU A 120 -25.59 -11.14 26.33
C LEU A 120 -25.94 -9.77 26.94
N LEU A 121 -25.34 -8.68 26.44
CA LEU A 121 -25.66 -7.33 26.89
C LEU A 121 -27.09 -6.94 26.54
N TYR A 122 -27.56 -7.26 25.32
CA TYR A 122 -28.95 -7.04 24.93
C TYR A 122 -29.93 -7.86 25.78
N ASP A 123 -29.66 -9.15 25.96
CA ASP A 123 -30.50 -10.03 26.78
C ASP A 123 -30.58 -9.57 28.24
N THR A 124 -29.46 -9.06 28.77
CA THR A 124 -29.40 -8.52 30.14
C THR A 124 -30.21 -7.22 30.23
N ALA A 125 -30.14 -6.35 29.21
CA ALA A 125 -30.93 -5.13 29.16
C ALA A 125 -32.43 -5.42 29.11
N ASP A 126 -32.86 -6.38 28.29
CA ASP A 126 -34.28 -6.79 28.20
C ASP A 126 -34.80 -7.34 29.53
N ARG A 127 -33.97 -8.11 30.25
CA ARG A 127 -34.31 -8.57 31.61
C ARG A 127 -34.45 -7.41 32.60
N MET A 128 -33.57 -6.42 32.54
CA MET A 128 -33.66 -5.24 33.41
C MET A 128 -34.92 -4.42 33.13
N VAL A 129 -35.27 -4.23 31.85
CA VAL A 129 -36.51 -3.55 31.45
C VAL A 129 -37.73 -4.31 31.97
N GLY A 130 -37.78 -5.64 31.80
CA GLY A 130 -38.87 -6.47 32.33
C GLY A 130 -38.98 -6.44 33.86
N MET A 131 -37.85 -6.38 34.57
CA MET A 131 -37.84 -6.21 36.03
C MET A 131 -38.43 -4.85 36.42
N ILE A 132 -38.02 -3.77 35.75
CA ILE A 132 -38.53 -2.42 35.99
C ILE A 132 -40.05 -2.38 35.74
N ASP A 133 -40.53 -2.88 34.61
CA ASP A 133 -41.95 -2.96 34.28
C ASP A 133 -42.75 -3.73 35.33
N SER A 134 -42.20 -4.84 35.85
CA SER A 134 -42.84 -5.67 36.88
C SER A 134 -42.94 -4.97 38.25
N VAL A 135 -42.00 -4.08 38.57
CA VAL A 135 -42.01 -3.28 39.80
C VAL A 135 -43.03 -2.16 39.70
N PHE A 136 -43.12 -1.50 38.53
CA PHE A 136 -44.12 -0.47 38.28
C PHE A 136 -45.55 -1.02 38.30
N THR A 137 -45.78 -2.25 37.83
CA THR A 137 -47.11 -2.90 37.92
C THR A 137 -47.48 -3.38 39.33
N ARG A 138 -46.52 -3.64 40.22
CA ARG A 138 -46.80 -4.14 41.60
C ARG A 138 -46.90 -3.05 42.66
N ASN A 139 -46.12 -1.97 42.55
CA ASN A 139 -46.01 -0.95 43.60
C ASN A 139 -46.76 0.37 43.33
N ILE A 140 -47.29 0.55 42.11
CA ILE A 140 -48.05 1.74 41.74
C ILE A 140 -49.44 1.28 41.25
N LEU A 141 -50.49 1.69 41.96
CA LEU A 141 -51.87 1.66 41.47
C LEU A 141 -52.04 2.75 40.39
N VAL A 142 -51.33 2.64 39.28
CA VAL A 142 -51.60 3.43 38.08
C VAL A 142 -51.71 2.46 36.92
N VAL A 143 -52.96 2.21 36.56
CA VAL A 143 -53.36 1.57 35.31
C VAL A 143 -52.83 2.42 34.16
N ALA A 144 -51.79 1.94 33.49
CA ALA A 144 -51.58 2.15 32.07
C ALA A 144 -50.64 1.04 31.60
N SER A 145 -51.20 0.03 30.92
CA SER A 145 -50.40 -0.72 29.96
C SER A 145 -49.78 0.29 29.00
N TRP A 146 -48.57 0.00 28.51
CA TRP A 146 -47.89 0.83 27.51
C TRP A 146 -48.70 1.04 26.21
N ASP A 147 -49.87 0.38 26.07
CA ASP A 147 -50.89 0.65 25.04
C ASP A 147 -51.40 2.10 25.05
N SER A 148 -51.46 2.76 26.22
CA SER A 148 -51.93 4.15 26.34
C SER A 148 -50.85 5.20 26.02
N ALA A 149 -49.59 4.80 25.85
CA ALA A 149 -48.47 5.66 25.44
C ALA A 149 -48.18 5.60 23.92
N GLY A 150 -49.02 4.89 23.14
CA GLY A 150 -48.88 4.79 21.69
C GLY A 150 -47.69 3.95 21.21
N VAL A 151 -46.99 3.24 22.10
CA VAL A 151 -45.95 2.29 21.71
C VAL A 151 -46.65 1.01 21.27
N ARG A 152 -46.75 0.78 19.96
CA ARG A 152 -47.30 -0.47 19.40
C ARG A 152 -46.48 -1.67 19.89
N GLN A 153 -46.93 -2.35 20.94
CA GLN A 153 -46.46 -3.68 21.22
C GLN A 153 -47.06 -4.62 20.18
N ARG A 154 -46.20 -5.24 19.38
CA ARG A 154 -46.57 -6.39 18.56
C ARG A 154 -46.91 -7.51 19.53
N PHE A 155 -48.20 -7.69 19.81
CA PHE A 155 -48.73 -8.73 20.68
C PHE A 155 -48.13 -10.09 20.31
N VAL A 156 -47.34 -10.66 21.21
CA VAL A 156 -47.17 -12.11 21.30
C VAL A 156 -48.05 -12.53 22.46
N SER A 157 -49.24 -13.03 22.16
CA SER A 157 -50.16 -13.58 23.15
C SER A 157 -49.59 -14.90 23.67
N TYR A 158 -48.97 -14.88 24.85
CA TYR A 158 -48.64 -16.10 25.58
C TYR A 158 -49.81 -16.44 26.51
N THR A 159 -50.88 -16.98 25.94
CA THR A 159 -51.84 -17.78 26.73
C THR A 159 -51.30 -19.19 26.76
N ASP A 160 -50.40 -19.47 27.71
CA ASP A 160 -50.25 -20.83 28.19
C ASP A 160 -50.32 -20.79 29.70
N THR A 161 -51.42 -21.33 30.18
CA THR A 161 -51.71 -21.70 31.54
C THR A 161 -50.51 -22.44 32.14
N PHE A 162 -50.02 -21.94 33.28
CA PHE A 162 -49.19 -22.73 34.18
C PHE A 162 -50.01 -23.95 34.61
N ASP A 163 -49.81 -25.07 33.91
CA ASP A 163 -50.40 -26.34 34.25
C ASP A 163 -49.60 -26.96 35.40
N LEU A 164 -50.28 -27.10 36.54
CA LEU A 164 -49.81 -27.79 37.73
C LEU A 164 -49.82 -29.31 37.47
N ALA A 165 -48.80 -29.80 36.77
CA ALA A 165 -48.44 -31.21 36.67
C ALA A 165 -46.95 -31.24 36.31
N ILE A 166 -46.00 -31.85 37.02
CA ILE A 166 -46.00 -33.18 37.63
C ILE A 166 -44.94 -33.15 38.74
N LEU A 167 -45.37 -33.44 39.97
CA LEU A 167 -44.54 -34.09 40.99
C LEU A 167 -44.20 -35.49 40.48
N LYS A 168 -42.91 -35.75 40.21
CA LYS A 168 -42.21 -37.03 40.43
C LYS A 168 -40.70 -36.84 40.23
#